data_AF-A0AAV6TJG0-F1
#
_entry.id   AF-A0AAV6TJG0-F1
#
_cell.length_a   1.000
_cell.length_b   1.000
_cell.length_c   1.000
_cell.angle_alpha   90.00
_cell.angle_beta   90.00
_cell.angle_gamma   90.00
#
_symmetry.space_group_name_H-M   'P 1'
#
loop_
_entity.id
_entity.type
_entity.pdbx_description
1 polymer ?
#
loop_
_entity_poly.entity_id
_entity_poly.type
_entity_poly.pdbx_seq_one_letter_code
_entity_poly.pdbx_strand_id
1 'polypeptide(L)'
;MDEIHPIFLRTPNNITVLDVMRLAAEADDKYKFEAQWNAKGKLYIYKIYGISNDPEDGKFWIYFKKAENGTLTTSLTSPDKITVQDKDEIIMWYKSAAIEESK
;
A
#
# COMPACT_ATOMS: atom_id res chain seq x y z
N MET A 1 -1.98 -12.17 16.15
CA MET A 1 -2.48 -10.80 16.36
C MET A 1 -1.84 -9.95 15.29
N ASP A 2 -2.62 -9.09 14.64
CA ASP A 2 -2.09 -8.20 13.61
C ASP A 2 -1.29 -7.09 14.30
N GLU A 3 -0.08 -6.84 13.82
CA GLU A 3 0.78 -5.76 14.31
C GLU A 3 0.57 -4.53 13.42
N ILE A 4 0.13 -3.42 14.02
CA ILE A 4 -0.15 -2.17 13.30
C ILE A 4 0.96 -1.18 13.60
N HIS A 5 1.56 -0.64 12.55
CA HIS A 5 2.57 0.41 12.63
C HIS A 5 2.05 1.67 11.94
N PRO A 6 1.48 2.62 12.69
CA PRO A 6 1.05 3.90 12.14
C PRO A 6 2.20 4.91 12.09
N ILE A 7 2.24 5.71 11.03
CA ILE A 7 3.10 6.88 10.90
C ILE A 7 2.26 8.06 10.39
N PHE A 8 2.53 9.25 10.92
CA PHE A 8 1.85 10.49 10.52
C PHE A 8 2.83 11.37 9.74
N LEU A 9 2.53 11.64 8.48
CA LEU A 9 3.39 12.40 7.58
C LEU A 9 2.72 13.73 7.21
N ARG A 10 3.52 14.79 7.13
CA ARG A 10 3.11 16.05 6.49
C ARG A 10 3.62 16.04 5.05
N THR A 11 2.71 16.17 4.10
CA THR A 11 3.04 16.05 2.67
C THR A 11 2.59 17.28 1.89
N PRO A 12 3.19 17.58 0.73
CA PRO A 12 2.62 18.52 -0.23
C PRO A 12 1.24 18.07 -0.72
N ASN A 13 0.46 19.02 -1.24
CA ASN A 13 -0.80 18.72 -1.92
C ASN A 13 -0.56 17.93 -3.22
N ASN A 14 -1.55 17.12 -3.63
CA ASN A 14 -1.54 16.31 -4.86
C ASN A 14 -0.41 15.26 -4.93
N ILE A 15 0.08 14.80 -3.78
CA ILE A 15 1.04 13.71 -3.68
C ILE A 15 0.38 12.36 -4.04
N THR A 16 1.17 11.42 -4.59
CA THR A 16 0.69 10.07 -4.90
C THR A 16 0.90 9.09 -3.75
N VAL A 17 0.21 7.96 -3.76
CA VAL A 17 0.44 6.87 -2.79
C VAL A 17 1.91 6.44 -2.80
N LEU A 18 2.52 6.31 -3.98
CA LEU A 18 3.93 5.93 -4.10
C LEU A 18 4.86 6.94 -3.40
N ASP A 19 4.59 8.23 -3.55
CA ASP A 19 5.40 9.27 -2.92
C ASP A 19 5.22 9.28 -1.39
N VAL A 20 4.00 9.05 -0.89
CA VAL A 20 3.78 8.87 0.56
C VAL A 20 4.56 7.66 1.09
N MET A 21 4.56 6.54 0.36
CA MET A 21 5.35 5.36 0.75
C MET A 21 6.85 5.65 0.78
N ARG A 22 7.37 6.46 -0.15
CA ARG A 22 8.78 6.89 -0.15
C ARG A 22 9.10 7.74 1.08
N LEU A 23 8.26 8.72 1.39
CA LEU A 23 8.43 9.55 2.59
C LEU A 23 8.37 8.71 3.87
N ALA A 24 7.49 7.71 3.93
CA ALA A 24 7.45 6.79 5.06
C ALA A 24 8.75 5.96 5.18
N ALA A 25 9.26 5.46 4.07
CA ALA A 25 10.50 4.67 4.02
C ALA A 25 11.76 5.48 4.36
N GLU A 26 11.75 6.79 4.10
CA GLU A 26 12.80 7.73 4.54
C GLU A 26 12.71 8.01 6.04
N ALA A 27 11.50 8.03 6.60
CA ALA A 27 11.26 8.34 8.01
C ALA A 27 11.49 7.14 8.95
N ASP A 28 11.17 5.92 8.52
CA ASP A 28 11.31 4.70 9.32
C ASP A 28 11.58 3.47 8.42
N ASP A 29 12.62 2.72 8.78
CA ASP A 29 13.06 1.50 8.08
C ASP A 29 11.98 0.42 7.98
N LYS A 30 10.97 0.44 8.87
CA LYS A 30 9.79 -0.42 8.79
C LYS A 30 8.94 -0.20 7.54
N TYR A 31 9.06 0.95 6.89
CA TYR A 31 8.31 1.25 5.67
C TYR A 31 9.14 1.09 4.40
N LYS A 32 10.41 0.67 4.50
CA LYS A 32 11.21 0.32 3.31
C LYS A 32 10.51 -0.76 2.50
N PHE A 33 10.38 -0.50 1.20
CA PHE A 33 9.66 -1.37 0.28
C PHE A 33 10.45 -1.62 -1.00
N GLU A 34 10.12 -2.73 -1.68
CA GLU A 34 10.56 -3.01 -3.04
C GLU A 34 9.36 -3.08 -3.98
N ALA A 35 9.55 -2.57 -5.19
CA ALA A 35 8.50 -2.46 -6.20
C ALA A 35 9.04 -2.82 -7.58
N GLN A 36 8.17 -3.36 -8.43
CA GLN A 36 8.52 -3.71 -9.82
C GLN A 36 7.44 -3.25 -10.79
N TRP A 37 7.86 -2.85 -12.00
CA TRP A 37 6.95 -2.57 -13.10
C TRP A 37 6.56 -3.86 -13.80
N ASN A 38 5.27 -4.05 -14.05
CA ASN A 38 4.81 -5.16 -14.88
C ASN A 38 4.80 -4.78 -16.37
N ALA A 39 4.57 -5.78 -17.25
CA ALA A 39 4.52 -5.60 -18.70
C ALA A 39 3.43 -4.61 -19.18
N LYS A 40 2.45 -4.27 -18.33
CA LYS A 40 1.39 -3.30 -18.60
C LYS A 40 1.72 -1.89 -18.07
N GLY A 41 2.95 -1.66 -17.61
CA GLY A 41 3.38 -0.38 -17.06
C GLY A 41 2.67 0.01 -15.76
N LYS A 42 2.30 -0.98 -14.93
CA LYS A 42 1.84 -0.73 -13.55
C LYS A 42 2.95 -1.11 -12.57
N LEU A 43 3.19 -0.22 -11.60
CA LEU A 43 4.08 -0.47 -10.49
C LEU A 43 3.36 -1.32 -9.45
N TYR A 44 4.04 -2.36 -8.98
CA TYR A 44 3.53 -3.30 -8.00
C TYR A 44 4.50 -3.39 -6.82
N ILE A 45 4.01 -3.13 -5.62
CA ILE A 45 4.77 -3.29 -4.37
C ILE A 45 4.71 -4.77 -3.99
N TYR A 46 5.86 -5.43 -3.87
CA TYR A 46 5.92 -6.85 -3.55
C TYR A 46 6.61 -7.18 -2.23
N LYS A 47 7.20 -6.18 -1.57
CA LYS A 47 7.91 -6.38 -0.31
C LYS A 47 7.87 -5.10 0.52
N ILE A 48 7.60 -5.23 1.81
CA ILE A 48 7.65 -4.14 2.81
C ILE A 48 8.29 -4.71 4.06
N TYR A 49 9.18 -3.96 4.71
CA TYR A 49 9.91 -4.38 5.91
C TYR A 49 10.63 -5.74 5.76
N GLY A 50 11.19 -6.02 4.59
CA GLY A 50 11.84 -7.31 4.34
C GLY A 50 10.88 -8.48 4.05
N ILE A 51 9.57 -8.32 4.28
CA ILE A 51 8.56 -9.36 4.08
C ILE A 51 8.07 -9.31 2.63
N SER A 52 8.40 -10.33 1.85
CA SER A 52 7.94 -10.47 0.47
C SER A 52 6.53 -11.05 0.40
N ASN A 53 5.83 -10.78 -0.69
CA ASN A 53 4.67 -11.56 -1.08
C ASN A 53 5.05 -13.04 -1.19
N ASP A 54 4.13 -13.89 -0.77
CA ASP A 54 4.28 -15.35 -0.76
C ASP A 54 3.13 -15.95 -1.58
N PRO A 55 3.36 -16.23 -2.88
CA PRO A 55 2.36 -16.84 -3.74
C PRO A 55 1.97 -18.25 -3.32
N GLU A 56 2.87 -19.01 -2.69
CA GLU A 56 2.62 -20.40 -2.25
C GLU A 56 1.62 -20.42 -1.08
N ASP A 57 1.77 -19.47 -0.15
CA ASP A 57 0.83 -19.25 0.96
C ASP A 57 -0.35 -18.31 0.61
N GLY A 58 -0.38 -17.80 -0.62
CA GLY A 58 -1.37 -16.84 -1.09
C GLY A 58 -1.40 -15.50 -0.34
N LYS A 59 -0.29 -15.08 0.28
CA LYS A 59 -0.17 -13.85 1.08
C LYS A 59 0.46 -12.73 0.28
N PHE A 60 -0.20 -11.58 0.29
CA PHE A 60 0.24 -10.42 -0.48
C PHE A 60 0.10 -9.13 0.33
N TRP A 61 0.94 -8.15 0.03
CA TRP A 61 0.74 -6.76 0.43
C TRP A 61 -0.41 -6.15 -0.36
N ILE A 62 -1.52 -5.86 0.32
CA ILE A 62 -2.73 -5.30 -0.28
C ILE A 62 -2.88 -3.85 0.18
N TYR A 63 -3.07 -2.96 -0.80
CA TYR A 63 -3.34 -1.55 -0.58
C TYR A 63 -4.82 -1.32 -0.23
N PHE A 64 -5.03 -0.53 0.82
CA PHE A 64 -6.29 0.10 1.14
C PHE A 64 -6.09 1.58 1.40
N LYS A 65 -7.13 2.34 1.06
CA LYS A 65 -7.27 3.75 1.43
C LYS A 65 -8.51 3.89 2.29
N LYS A 66 -8.33 4.51 3.45
CA LYS A 66 -9.44 4.89 4.31
C LYS A 66 -9.59 6.40 4.26
N ALA A 67 -10.72 6.86 3.73
CA ALA A 67 -11.04 8.28 3.69
C ALA A 67 -11.42 8.79 5.11
N GLU A 68 -11.42 10.11 5.31
CA GLU A 68 -11.77 10.75 6.60
C GLU A 68 -13.14 10.30 7.13
N ASN A 69 -14.11 10.05 6.24
CA ASN A 69 -15.43 9.54 6.62
C ASN A 69 -15.45 8.04 7.02
N GLY A 70 -14.28 7.41 7.12
CA GLY A 70 -14.11 6.00 7.48
C GLY A 70 -14.29 5.01 6.33
N THR A 71 -14.59 5.47 5.12
CA THR A 71 -14.82 4.58 3.96
C THR A 71 -13.51 3.93 3.56
N LEU A 72 -13.45 2.60 3.64
CA LEU A 72 -12.32 1.81 3.20
C LEU A 72 -12.50 1.40 1.74
N THR A 73 -11.51 1.69 0.91
CA THR A 73 -11.49 1.34 -0.51
C THR A 73 -10.19 0.64 -0.87
N THR A 74 -10.24 -0.20 -1.90
CA THR A 74 -9.04 -0.74 -2.55
C THR A 74 -9.03 -0.32 -4.02
N SER A 75 -7.87 -0.41 -4.66
CA SER A 75 -7.71 0.00 -6.05
C SER A 75 -6.70 -0.89 -6.76
N LEU A 76 -7.00 -1.22 -8.01
CA LEU A 76 -6.07 -1.90 -8.94
C LEU A 76 -5.25 -0.90 -9.78
N THR A 77 -5.39 0.39 -9.48
CA THR A 77 -4.60 1.46 -10.10
C THR A 77 -3.19 1.44 -9.52
N SER A 78 -2.22 1.77 -10.38
CA SER A 78 -0.81 1.86 -10.00
C SER A 78 -0.61 2.93 -8.91
N PRO A 79 0.21 2.71 -7.87
CA PRO A 79 0.34 3.63 -6.74
C PRO A 79 0.93 5.00 -7.11
N ASP A 80 1.66 5.10 -8.21
CA ASP A 80 2.14 6.36 -8.82
C ASP A 80 1.02 7.19 -9.48
N LYS A 81 -0.21 6.67 -9.57
CA LYS A 81 -1.35 7.33 -10.22
C LYS A 81 -2.50 7.61 -9.26
N ILE A 82 -2.41 7.17 -8.00
CA ILE A 82 -3.44 7.38 -7.00
C ILE A 82 -3.04 8.59 -6.16
N THR A 83 -3.82 9.66 -6.21
CA THR A 83 -3.61 10.85 -5.38
C THR A 83 -4.20 10.68 -3.99
N VAL A 84 -3.53 11.29 -3.02
CA VAL A 84 -3.89 11.27 -1.60
C VAL A 84 -4.38 12.66 -1.20
N GLN A 85 -5.44 12.72 -0.40
CA GLN A 85 -6.01 13.94 0.16
C GLN A 85 -5.63 14.05 1.64
N ASP A 86 -5.83 15.24 2.21
CA ASP A 86 -5.64 15.44 3.64
C ASP A 86 -6.47 14.42 4.45
N LYS A 87 -5.88 13.90 5.52
CA LYS A 87 -6.46 12.90 6.44
C LYS A 87 -6.82 11.54 5.83
N ASP A 88 -6.47 11.27 4.58
CA ASP A 88 -6.53 9.90 4.07
C ASP A 88 -5.52 9.01 4.81
N GLU A 89 -5.94 7.83 5.23
CA GLU A 89 -5.04 6.80 5.74
C GLU A 89 -4.69 5.82 4.61
N ILE A 90 -3.40 5.64 4.36
CA ILE A 90 -2.88 4.61 3.46
C ILE A 90 -2.52 3.40 4.30
N ILE A 91 -3.07 2.24 3.95
CA ILE A 91 -2.88 0.99 4.67
C ILE A 91 -2.30 -0.03 3.70
N MET A 92 -1.11 -0.53 4.01
CA MET A 92 -0.54 -1.71 3.36
C MET A 92 -0.70 -2.89 4.31
N TRP A 93 -1.54 -3.85 3.94
CA TRP A 93 -1.88 -4.99 4.79
C TRP A 93 -1.38 -6.29 4.17
N TYR A 94 -0.48 -6.98 4.86
CA TYR A 94 -0.05 -8.32 4.48
C TYR A 94 -1.09 -9.36 4.89
N LYS A 95 -1.85 -9.88 3.94
CA LYS A 95 -2.89 -10.89 4.20
C LYS A 95 -3.08 -11.83 3.02
N SER A 96 -3.76 -12.94 3.27
CA SER A 96 -4.16 -13.84 2.20
C SER A 96 -5.10 -13.11 1.24
N ALA A 97 -4.77 -13.14 -0.05
CA ALA A 97 -5.69 -12.70 -1.08
C ALA A 97 -6.79 -13.77 -1.19
N ALA A 98 -7.86 -13.64 -0.41
CA ALA A 98 -9.06 -14.41 -0.66
C ALA A 98 -9.53 -14.04 -2.08
N ILE A 99 -9.33 -14.96 -3.02
CA ILE A 99 -10.04 -14.94 -4.28
C ILE A 99 -11.49 -15.24 -3.88
N GLU A 100 -12.30 -14.20 -3.63
CA GLU A 100 -13.74 -14.39 -3.73
C GLU A 100 -14.03 -14.64 -5.22
N GLU A 101 -13.99 -15.92 -5.60
CA GLU A 101 -14.68 -16.37 -6.81
C GLU A 101 -16.15 -16.02 -6.60
N SER A 102 -16.59 -14.92 -7.20
CA SER A 102 -17.99 -14.62 -7.37
C SER A 102 -18.61 -15.79 -8.14
N LYS A 103 -19.36 -16.61 -7.40
CA LYS A 103 -20.13 -17.75 -7.89
C LYS A 103 -21.24 -17.33 -8.83
#